data_AF-A0ABD1U5B4-F1
#
_entry.id   AF-A0ABD1U5B4-F1
#
_cell.length_a   1.000
_cell.length_b   1.000
_cell.length_c   1.000
_cell.angle_alpha   90.00
_cell.angle_beta   90.00
_cell.angle_gamma   90.00
#
_symmetry.space_group_name_H-M   'P 1'
#
loop_
_entity.id
_entity.type
_entity.pdbx_description
1 polymer ?
#
loop_
_entity_poly.entity_id
_entity_poly.type
_entity_poly.pdbx_seq_one_letter_code
_entity_poly.pdbx_strand_id
1 'polypeptide(L)'
;MAPEIKSHGTALYIPANDNNTAPSQLLTTPKLPRRLLRRLLECKSPPISAQDIDAKLRDANQRRQQFYESLASKARTKSRSRACSSPKEKGIAWQLETKLNAAEQKRLSLLKNIQNRLARTDELRQAAKNGVEMCFMRKCDELGAKVKSRAHQAEVNRMLLLKDCRQRRAAKRERAVQSLMRKMIQESKYKECVRDAIHQKRAAAENKRLGLLEEEISRARARSLKVQLVANSVYNQRETERNKLKNRLEDRLQRAKRLRTEYLRMRASLHFPSRASSEMIKHGELLSSKLARALERCADLGTRSIVNSTSRSSGISFKSLGKTSEKSRTTLTSPTVSYLSSLATTVIKNPIHPSDFKSFLAFNAEMIHDNPVLL
;
A
#
# COMPACT_ATOMS: atom_id res chain seq x y z
N MET A 1 110.70 -101.51 -76.30
CA MET A 1 110.53 -100.76 -77.56
C MET A 1 110.05 -99.36 -77.21
N ALA A 2 110.47 -98.34 -77.96
CA ALA A 2 109.74 -97.06 -77.97
C ALA A 2 108.35 -97.26 -78.60
N PRO A 3 107.43 -96.31 -78.40
CA PRO A 3 107.26 -95.37 -79.50
C PRO A 3 107.14 -93.90 -79.06
N GLU A 4 107.85 -93.04 -79.79
CA GLU A 4 107.39 -91.66 -79.99
C GLU A 4 106.07 -91.69 -80.77
N ILE A 5 105.00 -91.04 -80.31
CA ILE A 5 104.03 -90.39 -81.21
C ILE A 5 103.62 -89.02 -80.65
N LYS A 6 104.35 -88.01 -81.13
CA LYS A 6 103.85 -86.76 -81.72
C LYS A 6 102.71 -86.01 -80.99
N SER A 7 103.14 -84.93 -80.36
CA SER A 7 102.51 -83.61 -80.35
C SER A 7 101.37 -83.40 -81.38
N HIS A 8 100.15 -83.20 -80.86
CA HIS A 8 99.09 -82.47 -81.54
C HIS A 8 98.44 -81.50 -80.54
N GLY A 9 99.04 -80.32 -80.40
CA GLY A 9 98.47 -79.22 -79.61
C GLY A 9 97.29 -78.59 -80.35
N THR A 10 96.08 -78.82 -79.87
CA THR A 10 94.84 -78.27 -80.44
C THR A 10 94.78 -76.75 -80.24
N ALA A 11 94.88 -75.99 -81.32
CA ALA A 11 94.78 -74.53 -81.29
C ALA A 11 93.30 -74.10 -81.18
N LEU A 12 92.84 -73.84 -79.95
CA LEU A 12 91.52 -73.24 -79.70
C LEU A 12 91.58 -71.71 -79.87
N TYR A 13 91.14 -71.26 -81.04
CA TYR A 13 90.95 -69.85 -81.38
C TYR A 13 89.67 -69.31 -80.70
N ILE A 14 89.83 -68.28 -79.86
CA ILE A 14 88.70 -67.58 -79.20
C ILE A 14 88.45 -66.27 -79.95
N PRO A 15 87.37 -66.15 -80.75
CA PRO A 15 87.00 -64.88 -81.35
C PRO A 15 86.36 -63.95 -80.31
N ALA A 16 86.95 -62.78 -80.10
CA ALA A 16 86.21 -61.62 -79.63
C ALA A 16 85.45 -61.05 -80.84
N ASN A 17 84.13 -60.92 -80.74
CA ASN A 17 83.30 -60.43 -81.84
C ASN A 17 82.42 -59.28 -81.37
N ASP A 18 82.85 -58.05 -81.71
CA ASP A 18 82.03 -56.85 -81.62
C ASP A 18 81.10 -56.79 -82.84
N ASN A 19 79.78 -56.83 -82.59
CA ASN A 19 78.73 -56.62 -83.59
C ASN A 19 78.31 -55.14 -83.53
N ASN A 20 78.16 -54.35 -84.60
CA ASN A 20 78.41 -54.48 -86.05
C ASN A 20 78.79 -53.04 -86.54
N THR A 21 79.53 -52.73 -87.62
CA THR A 21 79.38 -53.00 -89.07
C THR A 21 80.60 -52.29 -89.73
N ALA A 22 81.31 -52.69 -90.80
CA ALA A 22 81.06 -53.58 -91.94
C ALA A 22 82.38 -54.28 -92.40
N PRO A 23 82.37 -55.21 -93.37
CA PRO A 23 83.41 -56.25 -93.52
C PRO A 23 84.39 -56.06 -94.70
N SER A 24 85.63 -56.56 -94.56
CA SER A 24 86.19 -57.64 -95.41
C SER A 24 87.69 -57.92 -95.23
N GLN A 25 88.00 -59.21 -95.03
CA GLN A 25 89.11 -59.98 -95.62
C GLN A 25 90.60 -59.79 -95.22
N LEU A 26 91.15 -60.94 -94.79
CA LEU A 26 92.46 -61.52 -95.17
C LEU A 26 93.79 -60.94 -94.63
N LEU A 27 94.42 -61.76 -93.78
CA LEU A 27 95.85 -62.14 -93.75
C LEU A 27 96.89 -61.07 -94.14
N THR A 28 97.62 -60.55 -93.14
CA THR A 28 99.11 -60.65 -93.07
C THR A 28 99.65 -60.00 -91.77
N THR A 29 100.85 -60.44 -91.35
CA THR A 29 101.68 -59.79 -90.32
C THR A 29 102.34 -58.50 -90.90
N PRO A 30 103.17 -57.71 -90.19
CA PRO A 30 103.46 -57.60 -88.75
C PRO A 30 103.32 -56.14 -88.24
N LYS A 31 103.79 -55.84 -87.02
CA LYS A 31 104.46 -54.56 -86.65
C LYS A 31 105.14 -54.66 -85.28
N LEU A 32 106.29 -55.33 -85.24
CA LEU A 32 107.20 -55.21 -84.08
C LEU A 32 107.63 -53.73 -83.95
N PRO A 33 107.49 -53.09 -82.78
CA PRO A 33 107.83 -51.67 -82.62
C PRO A 33 109.29 -51.40 -83.03
N ARG A 34 109.55 -50.24 -83.66
CA ARG A 34 110.88 -49.85 -84.20
C ARG A 34 112.06 -50.10 -83.24
N ARG A 35 111.86 -49.95 -81.92
CA ARG A 35 112.86 -50.26 -80.89
C ARG A 35 113.32 -51.72 -80.87
N LEU A 36 112.46 -52.69 -81.17
CA LEU A 36 112.79 -54.12 -81.19
C LEU A 36 113.52 -54.49 -82.50
N LEU A 37 113.05 -54.00 -83.65
CA LEU A 37 113.77 -54.15 -84.92
C LEU A 37 115.17 -53.54 -84.84
N ARG A 38 115.28 -52.34 -84.26
CA ARG A 38 116.55 -51.66 -84.04
C ARG A 38 117.49 -52.47 -83.15
N ARG A 39 117.01 -53.03 -82.02
CA ARG A 39 117.83 -53.90 -81.15
C ARG A 39 118.26 -55.22 -81.80
N LEU A 40 117.42 -55.82 -82.65
CA LEU A 40 117.75 -57.05 -83.38
C LEU A 40 118.82 -56.79 -84.47
N LEU A 41 118.82 -55.60 -85.08
CA LEU A 41 119.84 -55.18 -86.06
C LEU A 41 121.13 -54.63 -85.42
N GLU A 42 121.05 -54.01 -84.25
CA GLU A 42 122.21 -53.38 -83.57
C GLU A 42 123.05 -54.37 -82.74
N CYS A 43 122.52 -55.51 -82.31
CA CYS A 43 123.30 -56.53 -81.58
C CYS A 43 124.15 -57.43 -82.50
N LYS A 44 124.96 -56.82 -83.37
CA LYS A 44 126.13 -57.45 -83.99
C LYS A 44 127.38 -57.23 -83.11
N SER A 45 127.33 -57.67 -81.87
CA SER A 45 128.53 -57.78 -81.02
C SER A 45 129.25 -59.11 -81.29
N PRO A 46 130.59 -59.17 -81.27
CA PRO A 46 131.34 -60.41 -81.49
C PRO A 46 130.95 -61.50 -80.46
N PRO A 47 131.21 -62.79 -80.76
CA PRO A 47 130.91 -63.88 -79.83
C PRO A 47 131.56 -63.63 -78.48
N ILE A 48 130.72 -63.54 -77.44
CA ILE A 48 131.14 -63.21 -76.08
C ILE A 48 132.07 -64.31 -75.59
N SER A 49 133.32 -63.94 -75.28
CA SER A 49 134.33 -64.87 -74.76
C SER A 49 133.82 -65.54 -73.48
N ALA A 50 134.17 -66.81 -73.25
CA ALA A 50 133.78 -67.54 -72.03
C ALA A 50 134.14 -66.75 -70.75
N GLN A 51 135.27 -66.03 -70.75
CA GLN A 51 135.70 -65.17 -69.65
C GLN A 51 134.76 -63.96 -69.41
N ASP A 52 134.16 -63.39 -70.47
CA ASP A 52 133.14 -62.34 -70.35
C ASP A 52 131.80 -62.90 -69.89
N ILE A 53 131.46 -64.14 -70.25
CA ILE A 53 130.29 -64.85 -69.72
C ILE A 53 130.48 -65.05 -68.21
N ASP A 54 131.62 -65.58 -67.78
CA ASP A 54 131.94 -65.78 -66.36
C ASP A 54 132.05 -64.48 -65.57
N ALA A 55 132.58 -63.41 -66.18
CA ALA A 55 132.58 -62.08 -65.57
C ALA A 55 131.15 -61.57 -65.35
N LYS A 56 130.27 -61.67 -66.36
CA LYS A 56 128.85 -61.29 -66.25
C LYS A 56 128.06 -62.19 -65.30
N LEU A 57 128.39 -63.47 -65.20
CA LEU A 57 127.79 -64.39 -64.22
C LEU A 57 128.24 -64.06 -62.79
N ARG A 58 129.52 -63.73 -62.56
CA ARG A 58 130.01 -63.26 -61.26
C ARG A 58 129.38 -61.92 -60.86
N ASP A 59 129.34 -60.95 -61.76
CA ASP A 59 128.66 -59.66 -61.56
C ASP A 59 127.15 -59.82 -61.29
N ALA A 60 126.46 -60.71 -62.02
CA ALA A 60 125.06 -61.04 -61.74
C ALA A 60 124.85 -61.74 -60.38
N ASN A 61 125.78 -62.60 -59.95
CA ASN A 61 125.75 -63.19 -58.61
C ASN A 61 126.05 -62.17 -57.51
N GLN A 62 126.99 -61.26 -57.73
CA GLN A 62 127.29 -60.18 -56.79
C GLN A 62 126.09 -59.24 -56.62
N ARG A 63 125.41 -58.86 -57.71
CA ARG A 63 124.13 -58.13 -57.64
C ARG A 63 123.05 -58.91 -56.89
N ARG A 64 122.93 -60.23 -57.09
CA ARG A 64 121.99 -61.08 -56.32
C ARG A 64 122.34 -61.10 -54.83
N GLN A 65 123.61 -61.26 -54.46
CA GLN A 65 124.05 -61.20 -53.06
C GLN A 65 123.73 -59.85 -52.42
N GLN A 66 124.09 -58.73 -53.06
CA GLN A 66 123.77 -57.38 -52.57
C GLN A 66 122.25 -57.15 -52.43
N PHE A 67 121.44 -57.69 -53.35
CA PHE A 67 119.98 -57.65 -53.23
C PHE A 67 119.46 -58.46 -52.04
N TYR A 68 119.97 -59.68 -51.83
CA TYR A 68 119.60 -60.49 -50.66
C TYR A 68 120.13 -59.90 -49.34
N GLU A 69 121.30 -59.25 -49.32
CA GLU A 69 121.78 -58.48 -48.15
C GLU A 69 120.93 -57.24 -47.89
N SER A 70 120.49 -56.54 -48.93
CA SER A 70 119.56 -55.40 -48.80
C SER A 70 118.19 -55.85 -48.28
N LEU A 71 117.68 -56.98 -48.75
CA LEU A 71 116.47 -57.59 -48.23
C LEU A 71 116.66 -58.12 -46.80
N ALA A 72 117.78 -58.78 -46.48
CA ALA A 72 118.09 -59.21 -45.12
C ALA A 72 118.23 -58.02 -44.16
N SER A 73 118.76 -56.88 -44.63
CA SER A 73 118.83 -55.64 -43.87
C SER A 73 117.47 -55.00 -43.62
N LYS A 74 116.50 -55.21 -44.52
CA LYS A 74 115.09 -54.78 -44.38
C LYS A 74 114.22 -55.80 -43.61
N ALA A 75 114.60 -57.08 -43.65
CA ALA A 75 113.97 -58.21 -42.97
C ALA A 75 114.61 -58.52 -41.62
N ARG A 76 115.67 -57.80 -41.22
CA ARG A 76 116.03 -57.64 -39.81
C ARG A 76 114.80 -57.11 -39.09
N THR A 77 114.13 -57.99 -38.35
CA THR A 77 113.30 -57.59 -37.22
C THR A 77 114.06 -56.52 -36.47
N LYS A 78 113.40 -55.38 -36.19
CA LYS A 78 114.02 -54.21 -35.53
C LYS A 78 114.95 -54.72 -34.46
N SER A 79 116.26 -54.50 -34.62
CA SER A 79 117.27 -54.97 -33.67
C SER A 79 116.78 -54.56 -32.29
N ARG A 80 116.59 -55.54 -31.39
CA ARG A 80 116.02 -55.37 -30.05
C ARG A 80 116.95 -54.44 -29.27
N SER A 81 116.74 -53.14 -29.48
CA SER A 81 117.66 -52.08 -29.14
C SER A 81 117.50 -51.81 -27.66
N ARG A 82 118.23 -52.62 -26.89
CA ARG A 82 118.49 -52.46 -25.47
C ARG A 82 117.23 -52.64 -24.62
N ALA A 83 117.28 -53.63 -23.72
CA ALA A 83 116.49 -53.57 -22.51
C ALA A 83 116.96 -52.34 -21.72
N CYS A 84 116.36 -51.19 -22.02
CA CYS A 84 116.66 -49.92 -21.37
C CYS A 84 115.56 -49.65 -20.36
N SER A 85 115.69 -50.31 -19.21
CA SER A 85 115.03 -49.91 -17.98
C SER A 85 115.35 -48.43 -17.73
N SER A 86 114.38 -47.56 -18.01
CA SER A 86 114.42 -46.15 -17.62
C SER A 86 113.09 -45.84 -16.91
N PRO A 87 113.10 -45.15 -15.77
CA PRO A 87 111.89 -44.91 -14.97
C PRO A 87 111.02 -43.79 -15.58
N LYS A 88 110.63 -43.94 -16.84
CA LYS A 88 109.79 -42.99 -17.59
C LYS A 88 108.29 -43.28 -17.45
N GLU A 89 107.94 -44.50 -17.03
CA GLU A 89 106.59 -45.00 -16.81
C GLU A 89 105.83 -44.20 -15.75
N LYS A 90 106.48 -43.83 -14.63
CA LYS A 90 105.90 -42.96 -13.59
C LYS A 90 105.52 -41.58 -14.12
N GLY A 91 106.31 -41.01 -15.03
CA GLY A 91 106.01 -39.72 -15.67
C GLY A 91 104.85 -39.78 -16.66
N ILE A 92 104.71 -40.90 -17.38
CA ILE A 92 103.60 -41.13 -18.31
C ILE A 92 102.28 -41.32 -17.54
N ALA A 93 102.29 -42.10 -16.45
CA ALA A 93 101.12 -42.28 -15.57
C ALA A 93 100.63 -40.94 -15.00
N TRP A 94 101.54 -40.14 -14.43
CA TRP A 94 101.22 -38.80 -13.91
C TRP A 94 100.69 -37.84 -15.00
N GLN A 95 101.24 -37.90 -16.22
CA GLN A 95 100.75 -37.10 -17.34
C GLN A 95 99.38 -37.56 -17.88
N LEU A 96 99.01 -38.83 -17.70
CA LEU A 96 97.69 -39.37 -18.00
C LEU A 96 96.66 -38.92 -16.95
N GLU A 97 97.01 -39.04 -15.67
CA GLU A 97 96.15 -38.69 -14.54
C GLU A 97 95.84 -37.19 -14.49
N THR A 98 96.83 -36.32 -14.73
CA THR A 98 96.60 -34.87 -14.88
C THR A 98 95.70 -34.54 -16.07
N LYS A 99 95.76 -35.27 -17.19
CA LYS A 99 94.85 -35.10 -18.34
C LYS A 99 93.43 -35.59 -18.04
N LEU A 100 93.28 -36.70 -17.33
CA LEU A 100 91.97 -37.21 -16.88
C LEU A 100 91.31 -36.23 -15.91
N ASN A 101 92.04 -35.77 -14.89
CA ASN A 101 91.55 -34.76 -13.94
C ASN A 101 91.17 -33.46 -14.67
N ALA A 102 91.97 -32.99 -15.63
CA ALA A 102 91.62 -31.81 -16.44
C ALA A 102 90.37 -32.03 -17.32
N ALA A 103 90.15 -33.25 -17.84
CA ALA A 103 88.96 -33.59 -18.60
C ALA A 103 87.69 -33.67 -17.72
N GLU A 104 87.82 -34.21 -16.51
CA GLU A 104 86.75 -34.26 -15.52
C GLU A 104 86.36 -32.85 -15.05
N GLN A 105 87.34 -32.01 -14.68
CA GLN A 105 87.07 -30.62 -14.31
C GLN A 105 86.41 -29.84 -15.45
N LYS A 106 86.81 -30.07 -16.72
CA LYS A 106 86.11 -29.51 -17.88
C LYS A 106 84.67 -30.01 -17.97
N ARG A 107 84.41 -31.32 -17.81
CA ARG A 107 83.05 -31.90 -17.79
C ARG A 107 82.18 -31.29 -16.69
N LEU A 108 82.70 -31.15 -15.47
CA LEU A 108 81.99 -30.54 -14.35
C LEU A 108 81.70 -29.06 -14.62
N SER A 109 82.66 -28.30 -15.16
CA SER A 109 82.45 -26.89 -15.53
C SER A 109 81.38 -26.72 -16.62
N LEU A 110 81.32 -27.63 -17.60
CA LEU A 110 80.30 -27.64 -18.65
C LEU A 110 78.91 -27.94 -18.07
N LEU A 111 78.80 -28.97 -17.21
CA LEU A 111 77.55 -29.31 -16.52
C LEU A 111 77.06 -28.14 -15.66
N LYS A 112 77.96 -27.50 -14.89
CA LYS A 112 77.63 -26.33 -14.08
C LYS A 112 77.17 -25.14 -14.94
N ASN A 113 77.83 -24.89 -16.07
CA ASN A 113 77.41 -23.85 -17.02
C ASN A 113 76.04 -24.15 -17.66
N ILE A 114 75.75 -25.41 -17.99
CA ILE A 114 74.44 -25.83 -18.52
C ILE A 114 73.35 -25.63 -17.44
N GLN A 115 73.58 -26.08 -16.20
CA GLN A 115 72.67 -25.88 -15.07
C GLN A 115 72.39 -24.38 -14.84
N ASN A 116 73.44 -23.55 -14.79
CA ASN A 116 73.30 -22.10 -14.63
C ASN A 116 72.51 -21.44 -15.77
N ARG A 117 72.66 -21.93 -17.02
CA ARG A 117 71.87 -21.45 -18.17
C ARG A 117 70.40 -21.86 -18.06
N LEU A 118 70.12 -23.13 -17.69
CA LEU A 118 68.75 -23.63 -17.51
C LEU A 118 68.02 -22.82 -16.44
N ALA A 119 68.62 -22.68 -15.24
CA ALA A 119 68.07 -21.89 -14.13
C ALA A 119 67.69 -20.46 -14.55
N ARG A 120 68.56 -19.75 -15.28
CA ARG A 120 68.24 -18.41 -15.82
C ARG A 120 67.05 -18.42 -16.79
N THR A 121 66.88 -19.45 -17.61
CA THR A 121 65.70 -19.56 -18.48
C THR A 121 64.43 -19.90 -17.71
N ASP A 122 64.53 -20.67 -16.62
CA ASP A 122 63.42 -20.96 -15.72
C ASP A 122 63.00 -19.67 -14.97
N GLU A 123 63.96 -18.93 -14.41
CA GLU A 123 63.75 -17.61 -13.78
C GLU A 123 63.02 -16.65 -14.71
N LEU A 124 63.48 -16.51 -15.97
CA LEU A 124 62.82 -15.66 -16.97
C LEU A 124 61.39 -16.14 -17.30
N ARG A 125 61.16 -17.45 -17.39
CA ARG A 125 59.82 -18.02 -17.62
C ARG A 125 58.88 -17.76 -16.44
N GLN A 126 59.35 -17.90 -15.20
CA GLN A 126 58.55 -17.59 -14.02
C GLN A 126 58.30 -16.08 -13.88
N ALA A 127 59.30 -15.23 -14.14
CA ALA A 127 59.13 -13.77 -14.13
C ALA A 127 58.08 -13.31 -15.16
N ALA A 128 58.11 -13.87 -16.38
CA ALA A 128 57.11 -13.60 -17.40
C ALA A 128 55.70 -14.07 -16.99
N LYS A 129 55.57 -15.30 -16.46
CA LYS A 129 54.31 -15.84 -15.95
C LYS A 129 53.72 -14.93 -14.84
N ASN A 130 54.52 -14.64 -13.82
CA ASN A 130 54.11 -13.80 -12.69
C ASN A 130 53.76 -12.38 -13.14
N GLY A 131 54.47 -11.83 -14.14
CA GLY A 131 54.15 -10.52 -14.73
C GLY A 131 52.75 -10.49 -15.36
N VAL A 132 52.38 -11.52 -16.13
CA VAL A 132 51.03 -11.66 -16.71
C VAL A 132 49.97 -11.82 -15.62
N GLU A 133 50.21 -12.68 -14.63
CA GLU A 133 49.30 -12.93 -13.51
C GLU A 133 49.03 -11.66 -12.69
N MET A 134 50.08 -10.89 -12.37
CA MET A 134 49.97 -9.60 -11.67
C MET A 134 49.26 -8.52 -12.50
N CYS A 135 49.34 -8.56 -13.83
CA CYS A 135 48.57 -7.68 -14.70
C CYS A 135 47.09 -8.08 -14.76
N PHE A 136 46.81 -9.39 -14.84
CA PHE A 136 45.44 -9.92 -14.79
C PHE A 136 44.75 -9.58 -13.47
N MET A 137 45.40 -9.82 -12.32
CA MET A 137 44.83 -9.55 -11.01
C MET A 137 44.51 -8.06 -10.81
N ARG A 138 45.46 -7.16 -11.12
CA ARG A 138 45.19 -5.71 -11.11
C ARG A 138 44.00 -5.31 -11.97
N LYS A 139 43.80 -5.96 -13.12
CA LYS A 139 42.64 -5.68 -13.98
C LYS A 139 41.34 -6.23 -13.41
N CYS A 140 41.35 -7.41 -12.81
CA CYS A 140 40.21 -7.96 -12.08
C CYS A 140 39.81 -7.06 -10.91
N ASP A 141 40.77 -6.53 -10.15
CA ASP A 141 40.51 -5.61 -9.04
C ASP A 141 39.91 -4.27 -9.50
N GLU A 142 40.48 -3.66 -10.55
CA GLU A 142 39.92 -2.46 -11.17
C GLU A 142 38.46 -2.65 -11.63
N LEU A 143 38.19 -3.77 -12.32
CA LEU A 143 36.86 -4.07 -12.84
C LEU A 143 35.90 -4.42 -11.71
N GLY A 144 36.35 -5.18 -10.71
CA GLY A 144 35.59 -5.48 -9.49
C GLY A 144 35.19 -4.22 -8.73
N ALA A 145 36.10 -3.26 -8.57
CA ALA A 145 35.80 -1.96 -7.97
C ALA A 145 34.77 -1.17 -8.79
N LYS A 146 34.92 -1.13 -10.12
CA LYS A 146 33.96 -0.46 -11.03
C LYS A 146 32.57 -1.11 -10.99
N VAL A 147 32.49 -2.43 -10.94
CA VAL A 147 31.21 -3.18 -10.80
C VAL A 147 30.57 -2.90 -9.44
N LYS A 148 31.32 -2.98 -8.33
CA LYS A 148 30.82 -2.65 -6.99
C LYS A 148 30.30 -1.21 -6.89
N SER A 149 31.03 -0.24 -7.44
CA SER A 149 30.60 1.17 -7.51
C SER A 149 29.31 1.35 -8.32
N ARG A 150 29.20 0.74 -9.50
CA ARG A 150 27.98 0.78 -10.33
C ARG A 150 26.78 0.12 -9.64
N ALA A 151 26.98 -1.02 -8.99
CA ALA A 151 25.94 -1.71 -8.24
C ALA A 151 25.42 -0.86 -7.07
N HIS A 152 26.33 -0.23 -6.31
CA HIS A 152 25.97 0.70 -5.24
C HIS A 152 25.18 1.91 -5.77
N GLN A 153 25.64 2.53 -6.86
CA GLN A 153 24.93 3.65 -7.50
C GLN A 153 23.53 3.24 -7.99
N ALA A 154 23.39 2.04 -8.56
CA ALA A 154 22.10 1.52 -9.00
C ALA A 154 21.13 1.33 -7.81
N GLU A 155 21.59 0.85 -6.67
CA GLU A 155 20.77 0.70 -5.46
C GLU A 155 20.38 2.06 -4.86
N VAL A 156 21.29 3.03 -4.83
CA VAL A 156 20.99 4.42 -4.43
C VAL A 156 19.90 5.02 -5.34
N ASN A 157 20.02 4.84 -6.66
CA ASN A 157 19.02 5.30 -7.64
C ASN A 157 17.67 4.60 -7.45
N ARG A 158 17.66 3.27 -7.24
CA ARG A 158 16.46 2.48 -6.93
C ARG A 158 15.76 2.98 -5.68
N MET A 159 16.51 3.22 -4.60
CA MET A 159 15.96 3.72 -3.34
C MET A 159 15.42 5.14 -3.45
N LEU A 160 16.03 6.01 -4.27
CA LEU A 160 15.49 7.33 -4.58
C LEU A 160 14.14 7.22 -5.32
N LEU A 161 14.08 6.45 -6.40
CA LEU A 161 12.85 6.21 -7.15
C LEU A 161 11.72 5.64 -6.28
N LEU A 162 12.04 4.74 -5.34
CA LEU A 162 11.07 4.19 -4.39
C LEU A 162 10.56 5.23 -3.38
N LYS A 163 11.43 6.12 -2.88
CA LYS A 163 11.05 7.25 -2.01
C LYS A 163 10.12 8.21 -2.73
N ASP A 164 10.49 8.63 -3.95
CA ASP A 164 9.68 9.46 -4.84
C ASP A 164 8.30 8.86 -5.10
N CYS A 165 8.25 7.56 -5.45
CA CYS A 165 6.99 6.85 -5.68
C CYS A 165 6.09 6.85 -4.43
N ARG A 166 6.67 6.65 -3.24
CA ARG A 166 5.93 6.70 -1.97
C ARG A 166 5.38 8.11 -1.69
N GLN A 167 6.20 9.16 -1.86
CA GLN A 167 5.78 10.56 -1.68
C GLN A 167 4.67 10.96 -2.67
N ARG A 168 4.80 10.61 -3.96
CA ARG A 168 3.77 10.88 -4.98
C ARG A 168 2.45 10.17 -4.66
N ARG A 169 2.50 8.95 -4.12
CA ARG A 169 1.31 8.21 -3.65
C ARG A 169 0.68 8.85 -2.41
N ALA A 170 1.49 9.28 -1.43
CA ALA A 170 1.01 10.00 -0.25
C ALA A 170 0.30 11.31 -0.63
N ALA A 171 0.94 12.18 -1.41
CA ALA A 171 0.35 13.44 -1.87
C ALA A 171 -0.93 13.23 -2.71
N LYS A 172 -1.06 12.13 -3.48
CA LYS A 172 -2.32 11.78 -4.16
C LYS A 172 -3.43 11.42 -3.17
N ARG A 173 -3.13 10.65 -2.10
CA ARG A 173 -4.10 10.31 -1.04
C ARG A 173 -4.54 11.55 -0.26
N GLU A 174 -3.60 12.41 0.12
CA GLU A 174 -3.89 13.67 0.82
C GLU A 174 -4.81 14.58 0.00
N ARG A 175 -4.54 14.77 -1.30
CA ARG A 175 -5.44 15.53 -2.19
C ARG A 175 -6.82 14.90 -2.30
N ALA A 176 -6.92 13.58 -2.36
CA ALA A 176 -8.21 12.88 -2.39
C ALA A 176 -9.00 13.09 -1.09
N VAL A 177 -8.36 12.96 0.08
CA VAL A 177 -8.97 13.21 1.40
C VAL A 177 -9.41 14.67 1.54
N GLN A 178 -8.56 15.63 1.16
CA GLN A 178 -8.92 17.06 1.17
C GLN A 178 -10.09 17.36 0.23
N SER A 179 -10.11 16.77 -0.97
CA SER A 179 -11.22 16.93 -1.91
C SER A 179 -12.52 16.33 -1.36
N LEU A 180 -12.46 15.18 -0.69
CA LEU A 180 -13.62 14.54 -0.06
C LEU A 180 -14.16 15.42 1.08
N MET A 181 -13.27 15.90 1.97
CA MET A 181 -13.63 16.80 3.07
C MET A 181 -14.30 18.09 2.58
N ARG A 182 -13.78 18.70 1.51
CA ARG A 182 -14.41 19.89 0.88
C ARG A 182 -15.80 19.58 0.34
N LYS A 183 -16.02 18.42 -0.29
CA LYS A 183 -17.35 17.98 -0.74
C LYS A 183 -18.31 17.78 0.44
N MET A 184 -17.87 17.10 1.51
CA MET A 184 -18.69 16.91 2.72
C MET A 184 -19.13 18.23 3.36
N ILE A 185 -18.23 19.22 3.43
CA ILE A 185 -18.55 20.57 3.94
C ILE A 185 -19.55 21.29 3.03
N GLN A 186 -19.42 21.15 1.70
CA GLN A 186 -20.39 21.76 0.77
C GLN A 186 -21.76 21.08 0.84
N GLU A 187 -21.80 19.77 1.01
CA GLU A 187 -23.04 19.00 1.20
C GLU A 187 -23.73 19.31 2.53
N SER A 188 -22.98 19.51 3.63
CA SER A 188 -23.58 19.89 4.91
C SER A 188 -24.21 21.28 4.83
N LYS A 189 -23.50 22.25 4.26
CA LYS A 189 -24.00 23.61 4.00
C LYS A 189 -25.26 23.59 3.12
N TYR A 190 -25.27 22.80 2.04
CA TYR A 190 -26.47 22.66 1.20
C TYR A 190 -27.65 22.09 1.99
N LYS A 191 -27.43 21.05 2.81
CA LYS A 191 -28.48 20.45 3.67
C LYS A 191 -28.99 21.44 4.72
N GLU A 192 -28.13 22.29 5.27
CA GLU A 192 -28.49 23.39 6.19
C GLU A 192 -29.36 24.43 5.48
N CYS A 193 -28.92 24.99 4.34
CA CYS A 193 -29.72 25.94 3.56
C CYS A 193 -31.10 25.39 3.16
N VAL A 194 -31.20 24.10 2.81
CA VAL A 194 -32.48 23.44 2.52
C VAL A 194 -33.38 23.35 3.76
N ARG A 195 -32.82 23.03 4.94
CA ARG A 195 -33.57 23.04 6.22
C ARG A 195 -34.08 24.44 6.52
N ASP A 196 -33.23 25.46 6.43
CA ASP A 196 -33.60 26.85 6.71
C ASP A 196 -34.70 27.34 5.77
N ALA A 197 -34.61 27.03 4.47
CA ALA A 197 -35.66 27.34 3.50
C ALA A 197 -36.99 26.64 3.83
N ILE A 198 -36.97 25.40 4.35
CA ILE A 198 -38.17 24.70 4.82
C ILE A 198 -38.73 25.38 6.08
N HIS A 199 -37.89 25.74 7.05
CA HIS A 199 -38.31 26.44 8.26
C HIS A 199 -38.90 27.83 7.95
N GLN A 200 -38.29 28.60 7.05
CA GLN A 200 -38.81 29.88 6.57
C GLN A 200 -40.17 29.72 5.89
N LYS A 201 -40.33 28.73 5.00
CA LYS A 201 -41.63 28.45 4.35
C LYS A 201 -42.71 28.07 5.38
N ARG A 202 -42.37 27.27 6.39
CA ARG A 202 -43.29 26.91 7.49
C ARG A 202 -43.68 28.13 8.32
N ALA A 203 -42.70 28.94 8.75
CA ALA A 203 -42.95 30.16 9.51
C ALA A 203 -43.81 31.17 8.72
N ALA A 204 -43.53 31.36 7.43
CA ALA A 204 -44.33 32.22 6.56
C ALA A 204 -45.77 31.72 6.37
N ALA A 205 -45.98 30.40 6.28
CA ALA A 205 -47.31 29.81 6.23
C ALA A 205 -48.07 29.97 7.57
N GLU A 206 -47.38 29.78 8.69
CA GLU A 206 -47.96 29.93 10.02
C GLU A 206 -48.31 31.39 10.35
N ASN A 207 -47.45 32.35 10.01
CA ASN A 207 -47.74 33.78 10.15
C ASN A 207 -48.96 34.20 9.33
N LYS A 208 -49.13 33.66 8.10
CA LYS A 208 -50.35 33.87 7.30
C LYS A 208 -51.59 33.26 7.97
N ARG A 209 -51.47 32.05 8.53
CA ARG A 209 -52.55 31.37 9.26
C ARG A 209 -52.99 32.16 10.49
N LEU A 210 -52.02 32.69 11.26
CA LEU A 210 -52.28 33.51 12.44
C LEU A 210 -52.94 34.84 12.07
N GLY A 211 -52.44 35.56 11.06
CA GLY A 211 -53.04 36.83 10.62
C GLY A 211 -54.52 36.67 10.22
N LEU A 212 -54.87 35.62 9.46
CA LEU A 212 -56.27 35.33 9.10
C LEU A 212 -57.16 35.01 10.31
N LEU A 213 -56.59 34.37 11.35
CA LEU A 213 -57.32 34.09 12.59
C LEU A 213 -57.49 35.35 13.45
N GLU A 214 -56.47 36.21 13.53
CA GLU A 214 -56.53 37.49 14.23
C GLU A 214 -57.56 38.44 13.59
N GLU A 215 -57.64 38.46 12.26
CA GLU A 215 -58.68 39.15 11.51
C GLU A 215 -60.08 38.62 11.86
N GLU A 216 -60.31 37.30 11.85
CA GLU A 216 -61.64 36.76 12.17
C GLU A 216 -62.02 36.96 13.64
N ILE A 217 -61.07 36.80 14.58
CA ILE A 217 -61.27 37.12 16.00
C ILE A 217 -61.65 38.60 16.16
N SER A 218 -61.00 39.50 15.42
CA SER A 218 -61.30 40.93 15.44
C SER A 218 -62.68 41.24 14.84
N ARG A 219 -63.05 40.61 13.72
CA ARG A 219 -64.40 40.70 13.13
C ARG A 219 -65.48 40.20 14.10
N ALA A 220 -65.25 39.06 14.75
CA ALA A 220 -66.17 38.48 15.73
C ALA A 220 -66.34 39.40 16.96
N ARG A 221 -65.25 39.95 17.50
CA ARG A 221 -65.28 40.94 18.59
C ARG A 221 -66.07 42.20 18.20
N ALA A 222 -65.85 42.73 16.99
CA ALA A 222 -66.58 43.90 16.50
C ALA A 222 -68.09 43.63 16.34
N ARG A 223 -68.49 42.43 15.87
CA ARG A 223 -69.90 42.00 15.85
C ARG A 223 -70.47 41.91 17.27
N SER A 224 -69.75 41.31 18.21
CA SER A 224 -70.16 41.18 19.62
C SER A 224 -70.38 42.54 20.29
N LEU A 225 -69.45 43.48 20.11
CA LEU A 225 -69.58 44.85 20.64
C LEU A 225 -70.81 45.58 20.08
N LYS A 226 -71.13 45.43 18.78
CA LYS A 226 -72.37 45.99 18.21
C LYS A 226 -73.62 45.40 18.87
N VAL A 227 -73.67 44.08 19.08
CA VAL A 227 -74.79 43.42 19.78
C VAL A 227 -74.90 43.91 21.22
N GLN A 228 -73.78 44.04 21.93
CA GLN A 228 -73.75 44.53 23.31
C GLN A 228 -74.23 45.99 23.42
N LEU A 229 -73.82 46.87 22.50
CA LEU A 229 -74.28 48.26 22.45
C LEU A 229 -75.80 48.35 22.22
N VAL A 230 -76.35 47.56 21.29
CA VAL A 230 -77.81 47.48 21.05
C VAL A 230 -78.53 46.94 22.28
N ALA A 231 -78.03 45.87 22.90
CA ALA A 231 -78.62 45.30 24.11
C ALA A 231 -78.63 46.30 25.27
N ASN A 232 -77.54 47.02 25.50
CA ASN A 232 -77.42 48.08 26.49
C ASN A 232 -78.39 49.24 26.20
N SER A 233 -78.53 49.65 24.93
CA SER A 233 -79.47 50.69 24.53
C SER A 233 -80.93 50.28 24.80
N VAL A 234 -81.31 49.04 24.49
CA VAL A 234 -82.66 48.51 24.77
C VAL A 234 -82.90 48.36 26.28
N TYR A 235 -81.90 47.91 27.04
CA TYR A 235 -81.97 47.84 28.49
C TYR A 235 -82.17 49.22 29.11
N ASN A 236 -81.33 50.20 28.74
CA ASN A 236 -81.43 51.58 29.22
C ASN A 236 -82.78 52.21 28.85
N GLN A 237 -83.28 51.99 27.62
CA GLN A 237 -84.60 52.47 27.21
C GLN A 237 -85.70 51.90 28.12
N ARG A 238 -85.71 50.58 28.36
CA ARG A 238 -86.67 49.93 29.28
C ARG A 238 -86.55 50.44 30.71
N GLU A 239 -85.34 50.74 31.17
CA GLU A 239 -85.08 51.31 32.50
C GLU A 239 -85.65 52.73 32.61
N THR A 240 -85.44 53.59 31.59
CA THR A 240 -86.01 54.95 31.59
C THR A 240 -87.54 54.94 31.58
N GLU A 241 -88.19 54.05 30.81
CA GLU A 241 -89.65 53.91 30.83
C GLU A 241 -90.18 53.40 32.18
N ARG A 242 -89.47 52.43 32.80
CA ARG A 242 -89.81 51.96 34.15
C ARG A 242 -89.70 53.09 35.19
N ASN A 243 -88.65 53.89 35.12
CA ASN A 243 -88.45 55.03 36.02
C ASN A 243 -89.47 56.14 35.77
N LYS A 244 -89.83 56.46 34.52
CA LYS A 244 -90.94 57.38 34.20
C LYS A 244 -92.26 56.90 34.82
N LEU A 245 -92.58 55.60 34.70
CA LEU A 245 -93.80 55.04 35.31
C LEU A 245 -93.75 55.07 36.84
N LYS A 246 -92.62 54.70 37.44
CA LYS A 246 -92.39 54.78 38.90
C LYS A 246 -92.58 56.20 39.42
N ASN A 247 -91.99 57.19 38.77
CA ASN A 247 -92.11 58.60 39.15
C ASN A 247 -93.57 59.08 39.01
N ARG A 248 -94.27 58.72 37.92
CA ARG A 248 -95.71 59.03 37.76
C ARG A 248 -96.58 58.42 38.87
N LEU A 249 -96.27 57.20 39.33
CA LEU A 249 -96.96 56.56 40.45
C LEU A 249 -96.64 57.24 41.78
N GLU A 250 -95.37 57.59 42.02
CA GLU A 250 -94.96 58.33 43.22
C GLU A 250 -95.60 59.73 43.26
N ASP A 251 -95.64 60.46 42.14
CA ASP A 251 -96.34 61.75 42.04
C ASP A 251 -97.84 61.62 42.33
N ARG A 252 -98.50 60.56 41.85
CA ARG A 252 -99.90 60.28 42.17
C ARG A 252 -100.07 59.97 43.66
N LEU A 253 -99.17 59.17 44.24
CA LEU A 253 -99.16 58.85 45.66
C LEU A 253 -98.92 60.11 46.52
N GLN A 254 -98.00 60.98 46.13
CA GLN A 254 -97.74 62.25 46.80
C GLN A 254 -98.92 63.21 46.68
N ARG A 255 -99.55 63.34 45.51
CA ARG A 255 -100.79 64.11 45.35
C ARG A 255 -101.91 63.57 46.23
N ALA A 256 -102.10 62.25 46.29
CA ALA A 256 -103.08 61.63 47.18
C ALA A 256 -102.75 61.85 48.67
N LYS A 257 -101.47 61.77 49.07
CA LYS A 257 -100.99 62.12 50.42
C LYS A 257 -101.29 63.59 50.74
N ARG A 258 -101.00 64.53 49.83
CA ARG A 258 -101.30 65.97 49.98
C ARG A 258 -102.81 66.22 50.13
N LEU A 259 -103.63 65.66 49.25
CA LEU A 259 -105.10 65.75 49.36
C LEU A 259 -105.61 65.17 50.68
N ARG A 260 -105.04 64.05 51.16
CA ARG A 260 -105.37 63.48 52.48
C ARG A 260 -104.94 64.41 53.62
N THR A 261 -103.77 65.04 53.56
CA THR A 261 -103.33 66.00 54.60
C THR A 261 -104.16 67.27 54.57
N GLU A 262 -104.55 67.79 53.39
CA GLU A 262 -105.47 68.92 53.28
C GLU A 262 -106.87 68.56 53.78
N TYR A 263 -107.42 67.39 53.45
CA TYR A 263 -108.69 66.92 53.99
C TYR A 263 -108.66 66.77 55.51
N LEU A 264 -107.56 66.22 56.07
CA LEU A 264 -107.38 66.13 57.52
C LEU A 264 -107.20 67.53 58.17
N ARG A 265 -106.50 68.45 57.50
CA ARG A 265 -106.39 69.86 57.93
C ARG A 265 -107.75 70.55 57.88
N MET A 266 -108.54 70.36 56.83
CA MET A 266 -109.92 70.88 56.73
C MET A 266 -110.82 70.26 57.80
N ARG A 267 -110.69 68.96 58.11
CA ARG A 267 -111.41 68.32 59.22
C ARG A 267 -110.98 68.85 60.59
N ALA A 268 -109.71 69.21 60.76
CA ALA A 268 -109.19 69.85 61.97
C ALA A 268 -109.48 71.37 62.04
N SER A 269 -109.69 72.03 60.90
CA SER A 269 -110.00 73.45 60.78
C SER A 269 -111.51 73.72 60.80
N LEU A 270 -112.33 72.79 60.32
CA LEU A 270 -113.75 72.64 60.63
C LEU A 270 -113.92 71.94 61.99
N HIS A 271 -113.12 72.35 62.97
CA HIS A 271 -113.48 72.15 64.34
C HIS A 271 -114.66 73.07 64.64
N PHE A 272 -115.87 72.54 64.44
CA PHE A 272 -117.07 73.14 65.03
C PHE A 272 -116.76 73.43 66.51
N PRO A 273 -117.15 74.61 67.03
CA PRO A 273 -116.88 74.96 68.41
C PRO A 273 -117.47 73.88 69.32
N SER A 274 -116.62 73.33 70.19
CA SER A 274 -116.95 72.20 71.05
C SER A 274 -117.99 72.61 72.10
N ARG A 275 -119.26 72.57 71.72
CA ARG A 275 -120.41 72.69 72.64
C ARG A 275 -121.15 71.35 72.71
N ALA A 276 -121.63 70.84 71.58
CA ALA A 276 -122.21 69.50 71.48
C ALA A 276 -121.21 68.37 71.84
N SER A 277 -119.92 68.52 71.51
CA SER A 277 -118.90 67.54 71.91
C SER A 277 -118.59 67.60 73.41
N SER A 278 -118.60 68.77 74.06
CA SER A 278 -118.43 68.88 75.51
C SER A 278 -119.65 68.31 76.26
N GLU A 279 -120.87 68.54 75.75
CA GLU A 279 -122.10 67.98 76.32
C GLU A 279 -122.21 66.46 76.09
N MET A 280 -121.80 65.94 74.93
CA MET A 280 -121.68 64.49 74.70
C MET A 280 -120.59 63.83 75.56
N ILE A 281 -119.44 64.48 75.77
CA ILE A 281 -118.40 63.95 76.66
C ILE A 281 -118.89 63.95 78.11
N LYS A 282 -119.56 65.01 78.58
CA LYS A 282 -120.18 65.04 79.92
C LYS A 282 -121.29 64.01 80.08
N HIS A 283 -122.14 63.81 79.08
CA HIS A 283 -123.14 62.72 79.10
C HIS A 283 -122.49 61.34 79.05
N GLY A 284 -121.40 61.18 78.29
CA GLY A 284 -120.58 59.98 78.23
C GLY A 284 -119.97 59.66 79.59
N GLU A 285 -119.28 60.61 80.23
CA GLU A 285 -118.71 60.46 81.57
C GLU A 285 -119.78 60.22 82.64
N LEU A 286 -120.95 60.86 82.55
CA LEU A 286 -122.07 60.61 83.45
C LEU A 286 -122.65 59.20 83.27
N LEU A 287 -122.78 58.72 82.02
CA LEU A 287 -123.22 57.35 81.71
C LEU A 287 -122.16 56.32 82.11
N SER A 288 -120.88 56.59 81.88
CA SER A 288 -119.76 55.75 82.32
C SER A 288 -119.65 55.71 83.85
N SER A 289 -119.88 56.81 84.56
CA SER A 289 -119.91 56.85 86.04
C SER A 289 -121.16 56.16 86.61
N LYS A 290 -122.31 56.24 85.93
CA LYS A 290 -123.51 55.47 86.28
C LYS A 290 -123.34 53.97 85.99
N LEU A 291 -122.73 53.61 84.86
CA LEU A 291 -122.40 52.22 84.51
C LEU A 291 -121.34 51.65 85.44
N ALA A 292 -120.30 52.41 85.80
CA ALA A 292 -119.33 51.99 86.81
C ALA A 292 -120.02 51.73 88.17
N ARG A 293 -120.84 52.67 88.65
CA ARG A 293 -121.61 52.50 89.90
C ARG A 293 -122.74 51.47 89.84
N ALA A 294 -123.13 51.02 88.65
CA ALA A 294 -124.04 49.90 88.45
C ALA A 294 -123.27 48.58 88.39
N LEU A 295 -122.11 48.56 87.72
CA LEU A 295 -121.23 47.39 87.63
C LEU A 295 -120.55 47.06 88.96
N GLU A 296 -120.17 48.05 89.77
CA GLU A 296 -119.75 47.83 91.17
C GLU A 296 -120.89 47.19 91.98
N ARG A 297 -122.13 47.69 91.84
CA ARG A 297 -123.31 47.12 92.52
C ARG A 297 -123.79 45.77 91.96
N CYS A 298 -123.41 45.42 90.74
CA CYS A 298 -123.67 44.11 90.14
C CYS A 298 -122.49 43.12 90.30
N ALA A 299 -121.31 43.58 90.74
CA ALA A 299 -120.20 42.70 91.11
C ALA A 299 -120.42 42.04 92.48
N ASP A 300 -121.14 42.71 93.38
CA ASP A 300 -121.46 42.22 94.74
C ASP A 300 -122.63 41.21 94.79
N LEU A 301 -123.30 40.93 93.68
CA LEU A 301 -124.34 39.90 93.56
C LEU A 301 -124.01 38.96 92.41
N GLY A 302 -123.39 37.83 92.74
CA GLY A 302 -122.82 36.92 91.76
C GLY A 302 -123.81 36.10 90.95
N THR A 303 -123.24 35.22 90.10
CA THR A 303 -123.87 34.24 89.19
C THR A 303 -124.40 34.78 87.86
N ARG A 304 -124.42 34.01 86.74
CA ARG A 304 -123.62 32.84 86.30
C ARG A 304 -123.99 32.52 84.84
N SER A 305 -122.98 32.39 83.97
CA SER A 305 -123.01 31.63 82.70
C SER A 305 -123.85 32.12 81.50
N ILE A 306 -123.59 31.47 80.34
CA ILE A 306 -124.46 31.31 79.15
C ILE A 306 -124.54 32.52 78.19
N VAL A 307 -124.31 32.40 76.86
CA VAL A 307 -123.75 31.30 76.03
C VAL A 307 -123.40 31.81 74.61
N ASN A 308 -122.64 31.00 73.85
CA ASN A 308 -122.51 30.80 72.38
C ASN A 308 -123.28 31.74 71.40
N SER A 309 -122.92 31.93 70.12
CA SER A 309 -122.60 30.98 69.02
C SER A 309 -122.35 31.83 67.73
N THR A 310 -121.76 31.42 66.60
CA THR A 310 -121.04 30.23 66.11
C THR A 310 -120.47 30.53 64.71
N SER A 311 -119.41 29.80 64.29
CA SER A 311 -119.10 29.33 62.90
C SER A 311 -118.92 30.35 61.75
N ARG A 312 -118.28 30.08 60.59
CA ARG A 312 -117.33 29.09 59.99
C ARG A 312 -116.82 29.75 58.67
N SER A 313 -115.70 29.42 57.99
CA SER A 313 -114.56 28.50 58.20
C SER A 313 -113.44 28.77 57.16
N SER A 314 -112.32 28.05 57.28
CA SER A 314 -111.26 27.76 56.27
C SER A 314 -110.18 28.85 56.12
N GLY A 315 -108.87 28.61 56.32
CA GLY A 315 -108.06 27.38 56.16
C GLY A 315 -107.71 27.21 54.67
N ILE A 316 -106.46 27.12 54.18
CA ILE A 316 -105.21 26.50 54.69
C ILE A 316 -104.02 27.27 54.07
N SER A 317 -103.17 27.95 54.85
CA SER A 317 -101.81 27.58 55.32
C SER A 317 -100.61 27.84 54.39
N PHE A 318 -99.69 28.70 54.84
CA PHE A 318 -98.29 28.74 54.40
C PHE A 318 -97.49 27.54 54.93
N LYS A 319 -96.47 27.09 54.18
CA LYS A 319 -95.25 26.47 54.74
C LYS A 319 -94.06 26.65 53.80
N SER A 320 -92.85 26.64 54.37
CA SER A 320 -91.63 27.23 53.81
C SER A 320 -90.44 26.27 53.78
N LEU A 321 -89.41 26.65 53.00
CA LEU A 321 -87.97 26.35 53.18
C LEU A 321 -87.50 24.88 53.21
N GLY A 322 -86.50 24.52 52.38
CA GLY A 322 -85.80 23.23 52.60
C GLY A 322 -84.78 22.67 51.61
N LYS A 323 -83.82 23.47 51.11
CA LYS A 323 -82.44 23.06 50.73
C LYS A 323 -82.14 21.81 49.83
N THR A 324 -81.51 22.13 48.69
CA THR A 324 -80.25 21.55 48.12
C THR A 324 -80.11 20.09 47.66
N SER A 325 -79.39 19.98 46.54
CA SER A 325 -78.59 18.82 46.08
C SER A 325 -79.35 17.59 45.56
N GLU A 326 -79.39 17.43 44.23
CA GLU A 326 -78.69 16.29 43.64
C GLU A 326 -78.35 16.46 42.15
N LYS A 327 -77.55 15.53 41.64
CA LYS A 327 -76.69 15.67 40.45
C LYS A 327 -77.12 14.66 39.37
N SER A 328 -78.01 15.07 38.48
CA SER A 328 -78.54 14.18 37.44
C SER A 328 -77.91 14.45 36.08
N ARG A 329 -76.91 13.62 35.73
CA ARG A 329 -76.29 13.57 34.40
C ARG A 329 -76.88 12.36 33.66
N THR A 330 -77.84 12.57 32.77
CA THR A 330 -78.37 11.52 31.90
C THR A 330 -77.80 11.59 30.49
N THR A 331 -77.59 10.40 29.93
CA THR A 331 -76.87 10.11 28.69
C THR A 331 -77.80 9.99 27.51
N LEU A 332 -77.43 10.55 26.35
CA LEU A 332 -77.86 10.05 25.03
C LEU A 332 -76.70 10.14 24.01
N THR A 333 -76.23 8.96 23.62
CA THR A 333 -75.93 8.49 22.24
C THR A 333 -74.88 9.20 21.36
N SER A 334 -73.70 8.56 21.26
CA SER A 334 -72.91 8.11 20.08
C SER A 334 -73.24 8.55 18.63
N PRO A 335 -72.33 8.35 17.63
CA PRO A 335 -70.93 7.88 17.70
C PRO A 335 -69.93 8.67 16.80
N THR A 336 -68.71 8.11 16.65
CA THR A 336 -67.88 7.97 15.42
C THR A 336 -66.48 8.63 15.43
N VAL A 337 -65.48 7.84 15.00
CA VAL A 337 -64.08 8.16 14.64
C VAL A 337 -63.11 8.60 15.76
N SER A 338 -62.42 7.61 16.34
CA SER A 338 -60.99 7.74 16.71
C SER A 338 -60.29 6.38 16.76
N TYR A 339 -60.07 5.77 15.60
CA TYR A 339 -58.95 4.83 15.43
C TYR A 339 -57.64 5.64 15.26
N LEU A 340 -56.50 5.00 15.53
CA LEU A 340 -55.12 5.51 15.40
C LEU A 340 -54.60 6.42 16.53
N SER A 341 -54.36 5.82 17.71
CA SER A 341 -53.35 6.29 18.66
C SER A 341 -52.63 5.13 19.36
N SER A 342 -52.15 4.14 18.59
CA SER A 342 -51.29 3.05 19.08
C SER A 342 -50.31 2.59 18.00
N LEU A 343 -49.22 3.36 17.75
CA LEU A 343 -48.00 2.91 17.05
C LEU A 343 -46.90 3.99 17.16
N ALA A 344 -46.26 4.15 18.33
CA ALA A 344 -45.08 5.05 18.47
C ALA A 344 -44.20 4.81 19.72
N THR A 345 -44.07 3.59 20.26
CA THR A 345 -43.16 3.36 21.41
C THR A 345 -42.45 2.00 21.43
N THR A 346 -41.69 1.72 20.37
CA THR A 346 -40.58 0.74 20.40
C THR A 346 -39.29 1.42 19.95
N VAL A 347 -38.87 2.44 20.70
CA VAL A 347 -37.49 2.95 20.61
C VAL A 347 -36.56 1.85 21.12
N ILE A 348 -35.84 1.24 20.18
CA ILE A 348 -34.84 0.20 20.45
C ILE A 348 -33.73 0.81 21.32
N LYS A 349 -33.76 0.52 22.62
CA LYS A 349 -32.61 0.67 23.51
C LYS A 349 -31.61 -0.46 23.22
N ASN A 350 -30.76 -0.25 22.23
CA ASN A 350 -29.48 -0.96 22.11
C ASN A 350 -28.39 0.08 21.84
N PRO A 351 -27.57 0.46 22.83
CA PRO A 351 -26.38 1.26 22.57
C PRO A 351 -25.37 0.37 21.84
N ILE A 352 -25.20 0.59 20.52
CA ILE A 352 -24.15 -0.08 19.75
C ILE A 352 -22.81 0.36 20.35
N HIS A 353 -22.08 -0.60 20.91
CA HIS A 353 -20.84 -0.33 21.60
C HIS A 353 -19.71 -0.11 20.56
N PRO A 354 -18.80 0.87 20.75
CA PRO A 354 -17.78 1.21 19.74
C PRO A 354 -16.68 0.14 19.53
N SER A 355 -16.80 -1.04 20.15
CA SER A 355 -16.01 -2.23 19.89
C SER A 355 -16.33 -2.89 18.54
N ASP A 356 -17.60 -2.85 18.12
CA ASP A 356 -18.12 -3.81 17.14
C ASP A 356 -17.89 -3.39 15.69
N PHE A 357 -17.40 -2.16 15.47
CA PHE A 357 -16.95 -1.68 14.16
C PHE A 357 -15.52 -2.11 13.79
N LYS A 358 -14.72 -2.65 14.73
CA LYS A 358 -13.36 -3.12 14.42
C LYS A 358 -13.33 -4.48 13.72
N SER A 359 -14.28 -5.37 13.99
CA SER A 359 -14.38 -6.69 13.36
C SER A 359 -14.83 -6.61 11.90
N PHE A 360 -15.76 -5.70 11.56
CA PHE A 360 -16.28 -5.59 10.18
C PHE A 360 -15.28 -4.96 9.18
N LEU A 361 -14.31 -4.19 9.67
CA LEU A 361 -13.19 -3.67 8.86
C LEU A 361 -11.99 -4.63 8.77
N ALA A 362 -11.86 -5.59 9.69
CA ALA A 362 -10.83 -6.62 9.60
C ALA A 362 -11.11 -7.62 8.46
N PHE A 363 -12.36 -8.06 8.31
CA PHE A 363 -12.75 -9.08 7.31
C PHE A 363 -12.55 -8.64 5.85
N ASN A 364 -12.59 -7.33 5.57
CA ASN A 364 -12.36 -6.78 4.22
C ASN A 364 -10.88 -6.43 3.95
N ALA A 365 -9.97 -6.59 4.91
CA ALA A 365 -8.54 -6.30 4.74
C ALA A 365 -7.73 -7.51 4.24
N GLU A 366 -8.26 -8.73 4.38
CA GLU A 366 -7.53 -9.97 4.12
C GLU A 366 -7.72 -10.52 2.68
N MET A 367 -8.59 -9.90 1.87
CA MET A 367 -8.94 -10.37 0.51
C MET A 367 -8.33 -9.55 -0.65
N ILE A 368 -7.24 -8.82 -0.42
CA ILE A 368 -6.57 -7.98 -1.45
C ILE A 368 -5.08 -8.35 -1.66
N HIS A 369 -4.57 -9.35 -0.94
CA HIS A 369 -3.24 -9.94 -1.19
C HIS A 369 -3.38 -11.39 -1.65
N ASP A 370 -3.61 -11.58 -2.95
CA ASP A 370 -2.91 -12.57 -3.78
C ASP A 370 -3.43 -12.54 -5.23
N ASN A 371 -2.68 -11.88 -6.12
CA ASN A 371 -2.82 -12.05 -7.57
C ASN A 371 -1.57 -11.53 -8.31
N PRO A 372 -0.53 -12.38 -8.50
CA PRO A 372 0.65 -12.04 -9.27
C PRO A 372 0.60 -12.67 -10.68
N VAL A 373 -0.18 -12.07 -11.58
CA VAL A 373 -0.26 -12.53 -12.99
C VAL A 373 -0.17 -11.32 -13.94
N LEU A 374 0.81 -11.38 -14.85
CA LEU A 374 1.04 -10.52 -16.02
C LEU A 374 1.38 -9.03 -15.77
N LEU A 375 2.68 -8.75 -15.62
CA LEU A 375 3.43 -7.82 -16.49
C LEU A 375 4.95 -8.00 -16.34
#